data_AF-A0A7Y4U7R7-F1
#
_entry.id   AF-A0A7Y4U7R7-F1
#
_cell.length_a   1.000
_cell.length_b   1.000
_cell.length_c   1.000
_cell.angle_alpha   90.00
_cell.angle_beta   90.00
_cell.angle_gamma   90.00
#
_symmetry.space_group_name_H-M   'P 1'
#
loop_
_entity.id
_entity.type
_entity.pdbx_description
1 polymer ?
#
loop_
_entity_poly.entity_id
_entity_poly.type
_entity_poly.pdbx_seq_one_letter_code
_entity_poly.pdbx_strand_id
1 'polypeptide(L)'
;MLKIRKSQMESLSEARLKQFEDRMVIHLRAACPEETRETTDAKLRSTIRTGMDDAAKYEITSEVDVRRYLECVVVYGPDFDTNPKTAWAGPLLNNKQWSGTEKMNRVDEYALFDFARTQL
;
A
#
# COMPACT_ATOMS: atom_id res chain seq x y z
N MET A 1 -15.77 6.83 -8.95
CA MET A 1 -14.69 6.13 -8.22
C MET A 1 -14.83 4.63 -8.43
N LEU A 2 -13.80 3.95 -8.94
CA LEU A 2 -13.77 2.48 -9.04
C LEU A 2 -13.48 1.90 -7.65
N LYS A 3 -14.34 1.00 -7.15
CA LYS A 3 -14.11 0.21 -5.92
C LYS A 3 -13.57 -1.17 -6.35
N ILE A 4 -12.26 -1.40 -6.31
CA ILE A 4 -11.63 -2.64 -6.79
C ILE A 4 -11.96 -3.80 -5.85
N ARG A 5 -13.13 -4.42 -6.00
CA ARG A 5 -13.45 -5.67 -5.27
C ARG A 5 -12.52 -6.80 -5.72
N LYS A 6 -12.35 -7.83 -4.88
CA LYS A 6 -11.60 -9.05 -5.21
C LYS A 6 -12.08 -9.71 -6.52
N SER A 7 -13.39 -9.70 -6.79
CA SER A 7 -13.99 -10.15 -8.06
C SER A 7 -13.82 -9.15 -9.23
N GLN A 8 -13.48 -7.88 -8.94
CA GLN A 8 -13.08 -6.91 -9.95
C GLN A 8 -11.60 -6.98 -10.30
N MET A 9 -10.72 -7.57 -9.49
CA MET A 9 -9.37 -7.90 -9.97
C MET A 9 -9.40 -8.92 -11.11
N GLU A 10 -10.31 -9.88 -11.05
CA GLU A 10 -10.56 -10.85 -12.13
C GLU A 10 -11.28 -10.22 -13.35
N SER A 11 -11.96 -9.08 -13.16
CA SER A 11 -12.74 -8.39 -14.20
C SER A 11 -12.09 -7.09 -14.71
N LEU A 12 -10.98 -6.65 -14.12
CA LEU A 12 -10.13 -5.62 -14.72
C LEU A 12 -9.46 -6.30 -15.90
N SER A 13 -9.74 -5.84 -17.12
CA SER A 13 -8.94 -6.28 -18.25
C SER A 13 -7.47 -6.11 -17.90
N GLU A 14 -6.61 -7.06 -18.29
CA GLU A 14 -5.17 -7.01 -18.02
C GLU A 14 -4.56 -5.63 -18.37
N ALA A 15 -5.12 -4.95 -19.37
CA ALA A 15 -4.80 -3.58 -19.74
C ALA A 15 -5.02 -2.55 -18.61
N ARG A 16 -6.12 -2.61 -17.86
CA ARG A 16 -6.39 -1.70 -16.72
C ARG A 16 -5.45 -1.97 -15.55
N LEU A 17 -5.18 -3.25 -15.27
CA LEU A 17 -4.22 -3.62 -14.22
C LEU A 17 -2.83 -3.12 -14.58
N LYS A 18 -2.39 -3.36 -15.82
CA LYS A 18 -1.12 -2.85 -16.33
C LYS A 18 -1.04 -1.32 -16.25
N GLN A 19 -2.10 -0.60 -16.64
CA GLN A 19 -2.13 0.86 -16.52
C GLN A 19 -2.05 1.33 -15.05
N PHE A 20 -2.68 0.61 -14.12
CA PHE A 20 -2.56 0.92 -12.70
C PHE A 20 -1.11 0.72 -12.22
N GLU A 21 -0.50 -0.42 -12.53
CA GLU A 21 0.91 -0.69 -12.22
C GLU A 21 1.84 0.37 -12.82
N ASP A 22 1.63 0.75 -14.08
CA ASP A 22 2.41 1.78 -14.77
C ASP A 22 2.32 3.12 -14.01
N ARG A 23 1.12 3.53 -13.57
CA ARG A 23 0.93 4.73 -12.73
C ARG A 23 1.59 4.60 -11.36
N MET A 24 1.53 3.42 -10.74
CA MET A 24 2.10 3.20 -9.41
C MET A 24 3.63 3.20 -9.42
N VAL A 25 4.28 2.66 -10.47
CA VAL A 25 5.74 2.78 -10.61
C VAL A 25 6.16 4.25 -10.64
N ILE A 26 5.51 5.07 -11.46
CA ILE A 26 5.82 6.51 -11.57
C ILE A 26 5.56 7.21 -10.22
N HIS A 27 4.43 6.91 -9.59
CA HIS A 27 4.04 7.51 -8.32
C HIS A 27 5.02 7.18 -7.19
N LEU A 28 5.35 5.90 -6.98
CA LEU A 28 6.22 5.45 -5.89
C LEU A 28 7.66 5.95 -6.05
N ARG A 29 8.14 6.07 -7.30
CA ARG A 29 9.44 6.71 -7.61
C ARG A 29 9.48 8.18 -7.18
N ALA A 30 8.38 8.90 -7.38
CA ALA A 30 8.29 10.31 -7.05
C ALA A 30 8.04 10.56 -5.55
N ALA A 31 7.22 9.72 -4.92
CA ALA A 31 6.84 9.84 -3.52
C ALA A 31 7.92 9.31 -2.56
N CYS A 32 8.64 8.25 -2.94
CA CYS A 32 9.64 7.56 -2.13
C CYS A 32 10.95 7.38 -2.93
N PRO A 33 11.62 8.47 -3.32
CA PRO A 33 12.79 8.40 -4.21
C PRO A 33 13.95 7.63 -3.56
N GLU A 34 14.13 7.79 -2.25
CA GLU A 34 15.26 7.20 -1.54
C GLU A 34 15.11 5.68 -1.37
N GLU A 35 13.90 5.23 -1.07
CA GLU A 35 13.52 3.83 -0.87
C GLU A 35 13.46 3.07 -2.19
N THR A 36 13.06 3.75 -3.26
CA THR A 36 12.97 3.10 -4.58
C THR A 36 14.29 3.14 -5.36
N ARG A 37 15.23 4.05 -5.09
CA ARG A 37 16.44 4.32 -5.89
C ARG A 37 17.14 3.08 -6.46
N GLU A 38 17.44 2.09 -5.59
CA GLU A 38 18.18 0.87 -5.95
C GLU A 38 17.29 -0.27 -6.45
N THR A 39 15.96 -0.12 -6.34
CA THR A 39 15.00 -1.12 -6.78
C THR A 39 14.81 -1.03 -8.28
N THR A 40 14.90 -2.14 -9.01
CA THR A 40 14.59 -2.15 -10.45
C THR A 40 13.08 -2.06 -10.70
N ASP A 41 12.67 -1.56 -11.87
CA ASP A 41 11.24 -1.47 -12.21
C ASP A 41 10.53 -2.84 -12.19
N ALA A 42 11.22 -3.90 -12.60
CA ALA A 42 10.69 -5.26 -12.52
C ALA A 42 10.41 -5.70 -11.08
N LYS A 43 11.34 -5.40 -10.16
CA LYS A 43 11.17 -5.71 -8.74
C LYS A 43 10.07 -4.84 -8.12
N LEU A 44 10.04 -3.55 -8.45
CA LEU A 44 9.01 -2.63 -7.97
C LEU A 44 7.60 -3.06 -8.42
N ARG A 45 7.45 -3.53 -9.67
CA ARG A 45 6.19 -4.12 -10.15
C ARG A 45 5.79 -5.37 -9.41
N SER A 46 6.74 -6.26 -9.11
CA SER A 46 6.47 -7.43 -8.28
C SER A 46 5.99 -7.03 -6.89
N THR A 47 6.58 -6.00 -6.29
CA THR A 47 6.14 -5.44 -5.01
C THR A 47 4.73 -4.86 -5.11
N ILE A 48 4.43 -4.10 -6.18
CA ILE A 48 3.09 -3.54 -6.42
C ILE A 48 2.04 -4.65 -6.48
N ARG A 49 2.26 -5.69 -7.28
CA ARG A 49 1.30 -6.82 -7.41
C ARG A 49 1.06 -7.51 -6.08
N THR A 50 2.15 -7.84 -5.36
CA THR A 50 2.05 -8.49 -4.04
C THR A 50 1.31 -7.61 -3.04
N GLY A 51 1.65 -6.32 -2.99
CA GLY A 51 1.01 -5.36 -2.09
C GLY A 51 -0.47 -5.12 -2.43
N MET A 52 -0.88 -5.22 -3.70
CA MET A 52 -2.29 -5.19 -4.08
C MET A 52 -3.04 -6.41 -3.53
N ASP A 53 -2.46 -7.60 -3.66
CA ASP A 53 -3.04 -8.84 -3.12
C ASP A 53 -3.13 -8.79 -1.58
N ASP A 54 -2.11 -8.23 -0.92
CA ASP A 54 -2.09 -8.06 0.53
C ASP A 54 -3.13 -7.03 1.01
N ALA A 55 -3.20 -5.86 0.36
CA ALA A 55 -4.23 -4.85 0.64
C ALA A 55 -5.64 -5.43 0.54
N ALA A 56 -5.90 -6.29 -0.45
CA ALA A 56 -7.19 -6.94 -0.63
C ALA A 56 -7.56 -7.87 0.54
N LYS A 57 -6.59 -8.49 1.23
CA LYS A 57 -6.84 -9.30 2.44
C LYS A 57 -7.37 -8.44 3.59
N TYR A 58 -7.02 -7.16 3.61
CA TYR A 58 -7.48 -6.17 4.58
C TYR A 58 -8.71 -5.38 4.12
N GLU A 59 -9.37 -5.80 3.03
CA GLU A 59 -10.51 -5.11 2.41
C GLU A 59 -10.18 -3.69 1.90
N ILE A 60 -8.89 -3.39 1.73
CA ILE A 60 -8.39 -2.15 1.15
C ILE A 60 -8.43 -2.31 -0.37
N THR A 61 -9.40 -1.65 -0.99
CA THR A 61 -9.84 -1.95 -2.36
C THR A 61 -10.04 -0.71 -3.22
N SER A 62 -9.96 0.50 -2.67
CA SER A 62 -10.02 1.72 -3.50
C SER A 62 -8.64 1.99 -4.11
N GLU A 63 -8.56 2.52 -5.34
CA GLU A 63 -7.25 2.88 -5.94
C GLU A 63 -6.44 3.84 -5.07
N VAL A 64 -7.12 4.74 -4.35
CA VAL A 64 -6.49 5.73 -3.46
C VAL A 64 -5.90 5.03 -2.22
N ASP A 65 -6.66 4.14 -1.59
CA ASP A 65 -6.22 3.46 -0.38
C ASP A 65 -5.17 2.38 -0.68
N VAL A 66 -5.29 1.69 -1.82
CA VAL A 66 -4.25 0.75 -2.30
C VAL A 66 -2.95 1.49 -2.57
N ARG A 67 -2.99 2.69 -3.16
CA ARG A 67 -1.79 3.53 -3.33
C ARG A 67 -1.13 3.85 -1.99
N ARG A 68 -1.90 4.34 -1.01
CA ARG A 68 -1.41 4.65 0.35
C ARG A 68 -0.80 3.40 1.02
N TYR A 69 -1.42 2.24 0.83
CA TYR A 69 -0.90 0.98 1.33
C TYR A 69 0.45 0.61 0.67
N LEU A 70 0.57 0.80 -0.65
CA LEU A 70 1.83 0.55 -1.37
C LEU A 70 2.95 1.51 -0.96
N GLU A 71 2.63 2.76 -0.64
CA GLU A 71 3.60 3.69 -0.05
C GLU A 71 4.13 3.14 1.29
N CYS A 72 3.24 2.63 2.15
CA CYS A 72 3.65 1.99 3.40
C CYS A 72 4.56 0.77 3.17
N VAL A 73 4.24 -0.07 2.19
CA VAL A 73 5.07 -1.23 1.80
C VAL A 73 6.47 -0.80 1.35
N VAL A 74 6.58 0.30 0.60
CA VAL A 74 7.89 0.81 0.13
C VAL A 74 8.69 1.42 1.28
N VAL A 75 8.03 2.19 2.15
CA VAL A 75 8.67 2.90 3.26
C VAL A 75 9.08 1.98 4.40
N TYR A 76 8.18 1.11 4.84
CA TYR A 76 8.37 0.29 6.05
C TYR A 76 8.79 -1.15 5.73
N GLY A 77 8.69 -1.56 4.47
CA GLY A 77 8.97 -2.92 4.01
C GLY A 77 7.69 -3.74 3.77
N PRO A 78 7.80 -4.84 3.00
CA PRO A 78 6.66 -5.67 2.61
C PRO A 78 5.98 -6.40 3.77
N ASP A 79 6.66 -6.53 4.91
CA ASP A 79 6.17 -7.18 6.12
C ASP A 79 5.70 -6.18 7.19
N PHE A 80 5.49 -4.90 6.85
CA PHE A 80 5.20 -3.86 7.85
C PHE A 80 3.96 -4.12 8.71
N ASP A 81 3.01 -4.91 8.23
CA ASP A 81 1.82 -5.31 8.98
C ASP A 81 2.11 -6.30 10.12
N THR A 82 3.25 -6.98 10.07
CA THR A 82 3.67 -8.00 11.05
C THR A 82 5.04 -7.72 11.66
N ASN A 83 5.81 -6.79 11.10
CA ASN A 83 7.16 -6.46 11.55
C ASN A 83 7.12 -5.79 12.94
N PRO A 84 7.96 -6.23 13.91
CA PRO A 84 8.02 -5.64 15.24
C PRO A 84 8.32 -4.13 15.26
N LYS A 85 9.07 -3.62 14.27
CA LYS A 85 9.38 -2.16 14.17
C LYS A 85 8.14 -1.33 13.82
N THR A 86 7.13 -1.95 13.22
CA THR A 86 5.85 -1.34 12.84
C THR A 86 4.68 -2.07 13.51
N ALA A 87 4.85 -2.46 14.78
CA ALA A 87 3.85 -3.19 15.55
C ALA A 87 2.47 -2.49 15.65
N TRP A 88 2.41 -1.20 15.35
CA TRP A 88 1.17 -0.44 15.26
C TRP A 88 0.31 -0.80 14.05
N ALA A 89 0.90 -1.26 12.94
CA ALA A 89 0.19 -1.42 11.66
C ALA A 89 -0.77 -2.62 11.66
N GLY A 90 -0.30 -3.78 12.13
CA GLY A 90 -1.08 -5.01 12.18
C GLY A 90 -2.45 -4.86 12.87
N PRO A 91 -2.51 -4.32 14.10
CA PRO A 91 -3.78 -4.06 14.80
C PRO A 91 -4.75 -3.16 14.05
N LEU A 92 -4.25 -2.13 13.33
CA LEU A 92 -5.10 -1.22 12.56
C LEU A 92 -5.69 -1.92 11.32
N LEU A 93 -4.85 -2.63 10.57
CA LEU A 93 -5.23 -3.30 9.33
C LEU A 93 -6.20 -4.48 9.57
N ASN A 94 -6.04 -5.19 10.69
CA ASN A 94 -6.88 -6.32 11.08
C ASN A 94 -8.20 -5.91 11.77
N ASN A 95 -8.45 -4.62 11.99
CA ASN A 95 -9.69 -4.18 12.64
C ASN A 95 -10.90 -4.41 11.72
N LYS A 96 -11.78 -5.35 12.11
CA LYS A 96 -12.96 -5.75 11.33
C LYS A 96 -14.13 -4.75 11.41
N GLN A 97 -14.06 -3.75 12.31
CA GLN A 97 -15.10 -2.73 12.44
C GLN A 97 -14.89 -1.57 11.46
N TRP A 98 -13.73 -1.50 10.81
CA TRP A 98 -13.35 -0.41 9.91
C TRP A 98 -13.38 -0.86 8.45
N SER A 99 -13.89 0.02 7.60
CA SER A 99 -13.70 -0.08 6.16
C SER A 99 -12.22 0.08 5.79
N GLY A 100 -11.83 -0.37 4.59
CA GLY A 100 -10.47 -0.19 4.08
C GLY A 100 -9.98 1.27 4.12
N THR A 101 -10.87 2.24 3.84
CA THR A 101 -10.54 3.67 3.94
C THR A 101 -10.32 4.12 5.37
N GLU A 102 -11.15 3.69 6.33
CA GLU A 102 -10.97 4.01 7.74
C GLU A 102 -9.67 3.42 8.28
N LYS A 103 -9.30 2.20 7.87
CA LYS A 103 -8.00 1.61 8.21
C LYS A 103 -6.85 2.48 7.72
N MET A 104 -6.88 2.90 6.45
CA MET A 104 -5.82 3.73 5.89
C MET A 104 -5.77 5.13 6.51
N ASN A 105 -6.90 5.71 6.91
CA ASN A 105 -6.90 6.99 7.65
C ASN A 105 -6.14 6.87 8.97
N ARG A 106 -6.33 5.77 9.71
CA ARG A 106 -5.58 5.53 10.95
C ARG A 106 -4.11 5.22 10.70
N VAL A 107 -3.81 4.48 9.63
CA VAL A 107 -2.42 4.22 9.23
C VAL A 107 -1.69 5.53 8.95
N ASP A 108 -2.28 6.46 8.20
CA ASP A 108 -1.67 7.76 7.92
C ASP A 108 -1.47 8.60 9.19
N GLU A 109 -2.46 8.64 10.08
CA GLU A 109 -2.35 9.33 11.38
C GLU A 109 -1.15 8.82 12.19
N TYR A 110 -0.98 7.49 12.27
CA TYR A 110 0.14 6.87 12.99
C TYR A 110 1.47 7.04 12.27
N ALA A 111 1.51 6.89 10.94
CA ALA A 111 2.71 7.09 10.15
C ALA A 111 3.28 8.50 10.33
N LEU A 112 2.42 9.52 10.26
CA LEU A 112 2.83 10.91 10.53
C LEU A 112 3.44 11.08 11.92
N PHE A 113 2.84 10.45 12.93
CA PHE A 113 3.35 10.50 14.30
C PHE A 113 4.69 9.76 14.46
N ASP A 114 4.85 8.62 13.79
CA ASP A 114 6.08 7.82 13.81
C ASP A 114 7.26 8.54 13.15
N PHE A 115 7.01 9.15 11.98
CA PHE A 115 7.98 10.02 11.31
C PHE A 115 8.42 11.18 12.20
N ALA A 116 7.46 11.87 12.84
CA ALA A 116 7.76 12.98 13.74
C ALA A 116 8.62 12.57 14.95
N ARG A 117 8.45 11.35 15.50
CA ARG A 117 9.29 10.85 16.61
C ARG A 117 10.69 10.46 16.19
N THR A 118 10.89 10.02 14.95
CA THR A 118 12.18 9.49 14.48
C THR A 118 13.17 10.61 14.10
N GLN A 119 12.68 11.86 14.00
CA GLN A 119 13.47 13.06 13.70
C GLN A 119 13.84 13.89 14.95
N LEU A 120 13.48 13.42 16.14
CA LEU A 120 13.81 14.03 17.45
C LEU A 120 14.90 13.21 18.16
#